data_AF-A0A7C7EQ72-F1
#
_entry.id   AF-A0A7C7EQ72-F1
#
_cell.length_a   1.000
_cell.length_b   1.000
_cell.length_c   1.000
_cell.angle_alpha   90.00
_cell.angle_beta   90.00
_cell.angle_gamma   90.00
#
_symmetry.space_group_name_H-M   'P 1'
#
loop_
_entity.id
_entity.type
_entity.pdbx_description
1 polymer ?
#
loop_
_entity_poly.entity_id
_entity_poly.type
_entity_poly.pdbx_seq_one_letter_code
_entity_poly.pdbx_strand_id
1 'polypeptide(L)'
;METFLYSSVTKDGLKIAVGGLCPDGMGNECAESYKTLETIEIGSDKSEFFIDYMLSKYIKEFSQPQVEGVCASVRVRDEGPCCGGIAGNPFNDHESAEGGLERNKDNIYTIALPGRMGIVFESDYETAKEIHKYILSLNHLTIKEAIDYAVLFMEEKEVTFVLASDGSGEGSYGIVYTSGQKWCFL
;
A
#
# COMPACT_ATOMS: atom_id res chain seq x y z
N MET A 1 16.46 6.29 3.97
CA MET A 1 15.10 5.76 4.18
C MET A 1 15.13 4.31 3.77
N GLU A 2 14.42 3.44 4.49
CA GLU A 2 14.27 2.04 4.10
C GLU A 2 12.80 1.63 4.07
N THR A 3 12.56 0.45 3.51
CA THR A 3 11.22 -0.16 3.47
C THR A 3 11.13 -1.37 4.39
N PHE A 4 9.96 -1.58 4.97
CA PHE A 4 9.61 -2.82 5.64
C PHE A 4 8.42 -3.51 4.95
N LEU A 5 8.32 -4.82 5.15
CA LEU A 5 7.21 -5.65 4.66
C LEU A 5 6.85 -6.64 5.75
N TYR A 6 5.56 -6.73 6.05
CA TYR A 6 4.97 -7.74 6.92
C TYR A 6 3.76 -8.36 6.24
N SER A 7 3.58 -9.66 6.41
CA SER A 7 2.43 -10.39 5.88
C SER A 7 2.00 -11.46 6.85
N SER A 8 0.68 -11.65 6.99
CA SER A 8 0.13 -12.69 7.85
C SER A 8 -1.29 -13.07 7.46
N VAL A 9 -1.92 -13.86 8.32
CA VAL A 9 -3.32 -14.26 8.22
C VAL A 9 -4.04 -13.76 9.48
N THR A 10 -5.14 -13.04 9.31
CA THR A 10 -5.98 -12.55 10.40
C THR A 10 -6.66 -13.72 11.12
N LYS A 11 -7.24 -13.46 12.30
CA LYS A 11 -7.94 -14.48 13.09
C LYS A 11 -9.15 -15.06 12.37
N ASP A 12 -9.81 -14.29 11.52
CA ASP A 12 -10.91 -14.72 10.64
C ASP A 12 -10.44 -15.29 9.29
N GLY A 13 -9.14 -15.55 9.13
CA GLY A 13 -8.58 -16.31 8.01
C GLY A 13 -8.23 -15.50 6.77
N LEU A 14 -8.21 -14.16 6.86
CA LEU A 14 -7.94 -13.28 5.71
C LEU A 14 -6.45 -13.02 5.59
N LYS A 15 -5.91 -13.16 4.39
CA LYS A 15 -4.50 -12.84 4.15
C LYS A 15 -4.31 -11.35 4.03
N ILE A 16 -3.34 -10.81 4.75
CA ILE A 16 -3.04 -9.38 4.80
C ILE A 16 -1.55 -9.15 4.61
N ALA A 17 -1.20 -8.08 3.90
CA ALA A 17 0.16 -7.60 3.80
C ALA A 17 0.20 -6.09 4.01
N VAL A 18 1.29 -5.63 4.62
CA VAL A 18 1.57 -4.24 4.92
C VAL A 18 3.01 -3.97 4.57
N GLY A 19 3.25 -2.92 3.82
CA GLY A 19 4.56 -2.35 3.60
C GLY A 19 4.57 -0.90 4.02
N GLY A 20 5.74 -0.37 4.36
CA GLY A 20 5.86 1.05 4.66
C GLY A 20 7.27 1.58 4.55
N LEU A 21 7.36 2.91 4.61
CA LEU A 21 8.59 3.69 4.66
C LEU A 21 8.91 4.03 6.11
N CYS A 22 10.16 3.83 6.49
CA CYS A 22 10.65 4.16 7.83
C CYS A 22 12.14 4.58 7.78
N PRO A 23 12.61 5.32 8.80
CA PRO A 23 14.03 5.65 8.93
C PRO A 23 14.93 4.41 8.90
N ASP A 24 16.17 4.59 8.44
CA ASP A 24 17.14 3.51 8.32
C ASP A 24 17.40 2.83 9.67
N GLY A 25 17.36 1.51 9.71
CA GLY A 25 17.56 0.68 10.90
C GLY A 25 16.29 0.39 11.70
N MET A 26 15.12 0.91 11.30
CA MET A 26 13.84 0.73 11.99
C MET A 26 12.92 -0.30 11.31
N GLY A 27 13.28 -0.82 10.14
CA GLY A 27 12.40 -1.66 9.32
C GLY A 27 11.92 -2.93 10.03
N ASN A 28 12.79 -3.58 10.81
CA ASN A 28 12.40 -4.75 11.60
C ASN A 28 11.41 -4.38 12.70
N GLU A 29 11.68 -3.33 13.48
CA GLU A 29 10.79 -2.88 14.56
C GLU A 29 9.41 -2.45 14.03
N CYS A 30 9.39 -1.75 12.89
CA CYS A 30 8.16 -1.37 12.22
C CYS A 30 7.40 -2.58 11.67
N ALA A 31 8.08 -3.56 11.08
CA ALA A 31 7.41 -4.79 10.63
C ALA A 31 6.85 -5.60 11.81
N GLU A 32 7.56 -5.67 12.93
CA GLU A 32 7.15 -6.45 14.10
C GLU A 32 5.91 -5.89 14.80
N SER A 33 5.66 -4.57 14.72
CA SER A 33 4.46 -3.98 15.32
C SER A 33 3.18 -4.49 14.67
N TYR A 34 3.24 -4.87 13.39
CA TYR A 34 2.11 -5.44 12.65
C TYR A 34 1.84 -6.92 12.96
N LYS A 35 2.64 -7.59 13.81
CA LYS A 35 2.33 -8.96 14.29
C LYS A 35 0.94 -9.07 14.94
N THR A 36 0.45 -7.97 15.52
CA THR A 36 -0.89 -7.88 16.12
C THR A 36 -2.02 -8.13 15.11
N LEU A 37 -1.77 -7.98 13.80
CA LEU A 37 -2.75 -8.30 12.73
C LEU A 37 -3.19 -9.77 12.73
N GLU A 38 -2.41 -10.68 13.32
CA GLU A 38 -2.80 -12.10 13.49
C GLU A 38 -4.00 -12.26 14.43
N THR A 39 -4.24 -11.27 15.28
CA THR A 39 -5.24 -11.33 16.35
C THR A 39 -6.55 -10.63 16.01
N ILE A 40 -6.57 -9.85 14.93
CA ILE A 40 -7.74 -9.06 14.53
C ILE A 40 -8.75 -9.92 13.77
N GLU A 41 -10.01 -9.49 13.82
CA GLU A 41 -11.09 -9.98 12.96
C GLU A 41 -11.59 -8.78 12.15
N ILE A 42 -11.59 -8.88 10.82
CA ILE A 42 -12.17 -7.81 9.99
C ILE A 42 -13.70 -7.92 10.03
N GLY A 43 -14.23 -9.13 10.14
CA GLY A 43 -15.65 -9.38 10.32
C GLY A 43 -16.37 -9.78 9.03
N SER A 44 -17.69 -9.90 9.10
CA SER A 44 -18.51 -10.47 8.01
C SER A 44 -18.94 -9.48 6.94
N ASP A 45 -18.89 -8.17 7.20
CA ASP A 45 -19.14 -7.16 6.18
C ASP A 45 -17.92 -7.11 5.25
N LYS A 46 -18.17 -7.44 3.98
CA LYS A 46 -17.16 -7.48 2.92
C LYS A 46 -17.36 -6.38 1.88
N SER A 47 -18.04 -5.29 2.25
CA SER A 47 -18.09 -4.09 1.42
C SER A 47 -16.71 -3.44 1.37
N GLU A 48 -16.28 -3.01 0.18
CA GLU A 48 -14.93 -2.46 -0.07
C GLU A 48 -14.61 -1.30 0.88
N PHE A 49 -15.54 -0.35 1.01
CA PHE A 49 -15.41 0.76 1.94
C PHE A 49 -15.20 0.33 3.39
N PHE A 50 -15.93 -0.70 3.86
CA PHE A 50 -15.78 -1.19 5.23
C PHE A 50 -14.42 -1.85 5.44
N ILE A 51 -13.95 -2.62 4.46
CA ILE A 51 -12.62 -3.25 4.50
C ILE A 51 -11.52 -2.18 4.56
N ASP A 52 -11.59 -1.15 3.72
CA ASP A 52 -10.59 -0.07 3.69
C ASP A 52 -10.60 0.73 5.00
N TYR A 53 -11.79 1.00 5.54
CA TYR A 53 -11.94 1.66 6.84
C TYR A 53 -11.31 0.83 7.98
N MET A 54 -11.61 -0.48 8.04
CA MET A 54 -11.07 -1.37 9.07
C MET A 54 -9.56 -1.51 8.94
N LEU A 55 -9.05 -1.65 7.71
CA LEU A 55 -7.62 -1.60 7.42
C LEU A 55 -7.00 -0.31 7.94
N SER A 56 -7.51 0.85 7.53
CA SER A 56 -6.99 2.15 7.96
C SER A 56 -6.94 2.27 9.48
N LYS A 57 -7.99 1.83 10.18
CA LYS A 57 -8.05 1.84 11.64
C LYS A 57 -6.94 0.98 12.28
N TYR A 58 -6.81 -0.29 11.87
CA TYR A 58 -5.80 -1.18 12.45
C TYR A 58 -4.38 -0.77 12.09
N ILE A 59 -4.18 -0.32 10.85
CA ILE A 59 -2.88 0.18 10.42
C ILE A 59 -2.48 1.41 11.24
N LYS A 60 -3.39 2.35 11.49
CA LYS A 60 -3.15 3.50 12.38
C LYS A 60 -2.81 3.07 13.80
N GLU A 61 -3.54 2.09 14.35
CA GLU A 61 -3.34 1.59 15.71
C GLU A 61 -1.99 0.89 15.90
N PHE A 62 -1.52 0.14 14.90
CA PHE A 62 -0.32 -0.69 15.01
C PHE A 62 0.93 -0.05 14.40
N SER A 63 0.82 1.08 13.69
CA SER A 63 1.97 1.78 13.13
C SER A 63 2.82 2.40 14.24
N GLN A 64 4.13 2.17 14.19
CA GLN A 64 5.08 2.90 15.02
C GLN A 64 5.10 4.38 14.61
N PRO A 65 5.31 5.34 15.54
CA PRO A 65 5.33 6.78 15.25
C PRO A 65 6.32 7.22 14.16
N GLN A 66 7.34 6.41 13.90
CA GLN A 66 8.40 6.65 12.92
C GLN A 66 8.00 6.26 11.49
N VAL A 67 6.89 5.54 11.31
CA VAL A 67 6.39 5.17 9.98
C VAL A 67 5.94 6.43 9.23
N GLU A 68 6.53 6.67 8.07
CA GLU A 68 6.30 7.90 7.29
C GLU A 68 5.25 7.72 6.20
N GLY A 69 4.94 6.47 5.85
CA GLY A 69 3.79 6.11 5.04
C GLY A 69 3.73 4.61 4.80
N VAL A 70 2.55 4.13 4.41
CA VAL A 70 2.20 2.72 4.34
C VAL A 70 1.40 2.42 3.09
N CYS A 71 1.52 1.19 2.61
CA CYS A 71 0.49 0.56 1.79
C CYS A 71 0.10 -0.76 2.43
N ALA A 72 -1.20 -1.07 2.46
CA ALA A 72 -1.69 -2.35 2.92
C ALA A 72 -2.71 -2.92 1.94
N SER A 73 -2.76 -4.23 1.85
CA SER A 73 -3.77 -4.96 1.09
C SER A 73 -4.26 -6.14 1.90
N VAL A 74 -5.56 -6.47 1.77
CA VAL A 74 -6.15 -7.65 2.40
C VAL A 74 -7.03 -8.41 1.44
N ARG A 75 -6.84 -9.71 1.33
CA ARG A 75 -7.67 -10.58 0.50
C ARG A 75 -8.92 -10.99 1.27
N VAL A 76 -10.09 -10.62 0.74
CA VAL A 76 -11.38 -10.82 1.41
C VAL A 76 -12.26 -11.90 0.76
N ARG A 77 -11.88 -12.41 -0.42
CA ARG A 77 -12.50 -13.58 -1.06
C ARG A 77 -11.46 -14.55 -1.60
N ASP A 78 -11.82 -15.83 -1.59
CA ASP A 78 -10.99 -16.89 -2.20
C ASP A 78 -11.09 -16.88 -3.73
N GLU A 79 -12.23 -16.46 -4.30
CA GLU A 79 -12.49 -16.41 -5.74
C GLU A 79 -12.86 -14.98 -6.21
N GLY A 80 -12.26 -14.54 -7.31
CA GLY A 80 -12.51 -13.23 -7.96
C GLY A 80 -11.68 -12.07 -7.40
N PRO A 81 -11.74 -10.88 -8.04
CA PRO A 81 -11.16 -9.65 -7.51
C PRO A 81 -11.94 -9.24 -6.27
N CYS A 82 -11.32 -9.35 -5.09
CA CYS A 82 -11.88 -8.85 -3.84
C CYS A 82 -10.76 -8.74 -2.81
N CYS A 83 -9.97 -7.69 -2.93
CA CYS A 83 -9.08 -7.24 -1.85
C CYS A 83 -9.47 -5.81 -1.45
N GLY A 84 -9.22 -5.41 -0.22
CA GLY A 84 -9.19 -3.98 0.16
C GLY A 84 -7.77 -3.46 0.07
N GLY A 85 -7.62 -2.14 0.00
CA GLY A 85 -6.31 -1.50 -0.15
C GLY A 85 -6.28 -0.10 0.41
N ILE A 86 -5.22 0.23 1.15
CA ILE A 86 -4.97 1.60 1.58
C ILE A 86 -3.55 2.01 1.23
N ALA A 87 -3.34 3.31 0.99
CA ALA A 87 -2.02 3.91 0.86
C ALA A 87 -2.03 5.33 1.44
N GLY A 88 -0.92 5.73 2.06
CA GLY A 88 -0.75 7.10 2.58
C GLY A 88 -0.05 7.13 3.93
N ASN A 89 -0.20 8.24 4.66
CA ASN A 89 0.29 8.36 6.03
C ASN A 89 -0.69 7.67 7.00
N PRO A 90 -0.24 6.69 7.82
CA PRO A 90 -1.14 5.96 8.73
C PRO A 90 -1.76 6.84 9.83
N PHE A 91 -1.21 8.01 10.11
CA PHE A 91 -1.67 8.91 11.17
C PHE A 91 -2.66 9.98 10.71
N ASN A 92 -2.79 10.18 9.39
CA ASN A 92 -3.80 11.06 8.82
C ASN A 92 -5.20 10.45 8.98
N ASP A 93 -6.23 11.24 8.68
CA ASP A 93 -7.60 10.74 8.63
C ASP A 93 -7.84 9.94 7.35
N HIS A 94 -8.79 9.00 7.40
CA HIS A 94 -9.13 8.17 6.25
C HIS A 94 -9.90 9.00 5.22
N GLU A 95 -9.38 9.06 4.00
CA GLU A 95 -9.97 9.76 2.87
C GLU A 95 -10.03 8.84 1.64
N SER A 96 -11.05 9.03 0.80
CA SER A 96 -11.15 8.30 -0.46
C SER A 96 -10.19 8.88 -1.50
N ALA A 97 -9.60 8.00 -2.29
CA ALA A 97 -8.61 8.39 -3.29
C ALA A 97 -9.23 9.17 -4.47
N GLU A 98 -8.54 10.22 -4.94
CA GLU A 98 -8.92 11.01 -6.12
C GLU A 98 -7.93 10.86 -7.30
N GLY A 99 -6.84 10.09 -7.14
CA GLY A 99 -5.79 9.96 -8.17
C GLY A 99 -4.76 11.11 -8.18
N GLY A 100 -4.82 12.00 -7.18
CA GLY A 100 -3.90 13.11 -7.01
C GLY A 100 -2.49 12.68 -6.59
N LEU A 101 -1.54 13.59 -6.78
CA LEU A 101 -0.22 13.53 -6.12
C LEU A 101 -0.33 14.26 -4.80
N GLU A 102 -0.33 13.51 -3.71
CA GLU A 102 -0.45 14.04 -2.36
C GLU A 102 0.93 14.07 -1.69
N ARG A 103 1.21 15.11 -0.91
CA ARG A 103 2.43 15.22 -0.11
C ARG A 103 2.09 14.93 1.34
N ASN A 104 2.60 13.83 1.87
CA ASN A 104 2.39 13.42 3.26
C ASN A 104 3.31 14.17 4.23
N LYS A 105 4.57 14.33 3.83
CA LYS A 105 5.65 14.96 4.61
C LYS A 105 6.71 15.47 3.63
N ASP A 106 7.76 16.13 4.13
CA ASP A 106 8.94 16.47 3.35
C ASP A 106 9.44 15.25 2.55
N ASN A 107 9.47 15.41 1.23
CA ASN A 107 9.89 14.42 0.24
C ASN A 107 9.11 13.09 0.21
N ILE A 108 8.04 12.93 1.00
CA ILE A 108 7.19 11.74 0.98
C ILE A 108 5.87 12.04 0.28
N TYR A 109 5.60 11.27 -0.76
CA TYR A 109 4.45 11.45 -1.63
C TYR A 109 3.57 10.21 -1.67
N THR A 110 2.31 10.40 -2.01
CA THR A 110 1.34 9.33 -2.24
C THR A 110 0.60 9.56 -3.54
N ILE A 111 0.41 8.47 -4.28
CA ILE A 111 -0.48 8.39 -5.43
C ILE A 111 -1.43 7.24 -5.14
N ALA A 112 -2.71 7.53 -4.97
CA ALA A 112 -3.75 6.52 -4.81
C ALA A 112 -4.68 6.57 -6.03
N LEU A 113 -4.60 5.55 -6.89
CA LEU A 113 -5.48 5.39 -8.05
C LEU A 113 -6.66 4.48 -7.65
N PRO A 114 -7.90 5.01 -7.59
CA PRO A 114 -9.07 4.25 -7.15
C PRO A 114 -9.25 2.94 -7.93
N GLY A 115 -9.43 1.82 -7.22
CA GLY A 115 -9.63 0.51 -7.82
C GLY A 115 -8.42 -0.04 -8.58
N ARG A 116 -7.22 0.49 -8.36
CA ARG A 116 -6.01 0.04 -9.08
C ARG A 116 -4.85 -0.19 -8.12
N MET A 117 -4.23 0.88 -7.67
CA MET A 117 -3.01 0.80 -6.86
C MET A 117 -2.84 2.05 -6.00
N GLY A 118 -2.23 1.87 -4.84
CA GLY A 118 -1.71 2.94 -4.00
C GLY A 118 -0.19 2.83 -3.92
N ILE A 119 0.51 3.95 -4.01
CA ILE A 119 1.96 4.03 -3.95
C ILE A 119 2.34 5.12 -2.97
N VAL A 120 3.27 4.80 -2.05
CA VAL A 120 3.94 5.77 -1.19
C VAL A 120 5.44 5.74 -1.52
N PHE A 121 6.06 6.89 -1.71
CA PHE A 121 7.47 6.95 -2.12
C PHE A 121 8.19 8.20 -1.62
N GLU A 122 9.52 8.11 -1.55
CA GLU A 122 10.42 9.21 -1.22
C GLU A 122 11.07 9.76 -2.51
N SER A 123 10.91 11.05 -2.78
CA SER A 123 11.62 11.73 -3.88
C SER A 123 11.64 13.25 -3.69
N ASP A 124 12.34 13.97 -4.56
CA ASP A 124 12.08 15.40 -4.74
C ASP A 124 10.75 15.64 -5.51
N TYR A 125 10.28 16.89 -5.53
CA TYR A 125 9.00 17.25 -6.14
C TYR A 125 8.97 17.13 -7.67
N GLU A 126 10.08 17.41 -8.36
CA GLU A 126 10.13 17.30 -9.82
C GLU A 126 10.04 15.83 -10.22
N THR A 127 10.81 14.97 -9.56
CA THR A 127 10.73 13.51 -9.69
C THR A 127 9.33 12.99 -9.35
N ALA A 128 8.71 13.49 -8.28
CA ALA A 128 7.35 13.08 -7.89
C ALA A 128 6.30 13.40 -8.98
N LYS A 129 6.39 14.57 -9.63
CA LYS A 129 5.51 14.92 -10.75
C LYS A 129 5.74 14.02 -11.97
N GLU A 130 6.99 13.67 -12.27
CA GLU A 130 7.31 12.74 -13.36
C GLU A 130 6.72 11.36 -13.10
N ILE A 131 6.91 10.83 -11.89
CA ILE A 131 6.30 9.57 -11.43
C ILE A 131 4.79 9.65 -11.56
N HIS A 132 4.14 10.68 -11.03
CA HIS A 132 2.69 10.84 -11.12
C HIS A 132 2.18 10.80 -12.56
N LYS A 133 2.80 11.58 -13.44
CA LYS A 133 2.43 11.61 -14.87
C LYS A 133 2.61 10.24 -15.54
N TYR A 134 3.70 9.54 -15.23
CA TYR A 134 3.94 8.21 -15.75
C TYR A 134 2.89 7.21 -15.26
N ILE A 135 2.62 7.17 -13.95
CA ILE A 135 1.63 6.27 -13.34
C ILE A 135 0.23 6.49 -13.95
N LEU A 136 -0.19 7.75 -14.16
CA LEU A 136 -1.46 8.05 -14.84
C LEU A 136 -1.49 7.55 -16.29
N SER A 137 -0.35 7.56 -16.98
CA SER A 137 -0.26 7.08 -18.35
C SER A 137 -0.51 5.57 -18.47
N LEU A 138 -0.37 4.80 -17.39
CA LEU A 138 -0.58 3.34 -17.35
C LEU A 138 -2.06 2.95 -17.22
N ASN A 139 -3.00 3.90 -17.13
CA ASN A 139 -4.43 3.61 -16.92
C ASN A 139 -5.09 2.77 -18.03
N HIS A 140 -4.50 2.75 -19.22
CA HIS A 140 -4.97 1.94 -20.35
C HIS A 140 -4.59 0.45 -20.25
N LEU A 141 -3.69 0.09 -19.32
CA LEU A 141 -3.21 -1.27 -19.12
C LEU A 141 -4.05 -2.03 -18.09
N THR A 142 -3.90 -3.35 -18.05
CA THR A 142 -4.41 -4.15 -16.92
C THR A 142 -3.73 -3.75 -15.62
N ILE A 143 -4.38 -3.99 -14.47
CA ILE A 143 -3.80 -3.66 -13.15
C ILE A 143 -2.43 -4.32 -12.98
N LYS A 144 -2.30 -5.60 -13.35
CA LYS A 144 -1.04 -6.33 -13.29
C LYS A 144 0.06 -5.66 -14.11
N GLU A 145 -0.20 -5.39 -15.39
CA GLU A 145 0.79 -4.75 -16.27
C GLU A 145 1.16 -3.36 -15.75
N ALA A 146 0.18 -2.58 -15.29
CA ALA A 146 0.42 -1.26 -14.73
C ALA A 146 1.32 -1.33 -13.48
N ILE A 147 1.13 -2.31 -12.60
CA ILE A 147 2.02 -2.53 -11.44
C ILE A 147 3.43 -2.92 -11.90
N ASP A 148 3.56 -3.86 -12.83
CA ASP A 148 4.86 -4.31 -13.34
C ASP A 148 5.65 -3.12 -13.94
N TYR A 149 5.00 -2.28 -14.75
CA TYR A 149 5.62 -1.08 -15.32
C TYR A 149 5.88 0.03 -14.30
N ALA A 150 5.00 0.19 -13.30
CA ALA A 150 5.21 1.14 -12.21
C ALA A 150 6.47 0.76 -11.43
N VAL A 151 6.59 -0.50 -11.01
CA VAL A 151 7.76 -1.01 -10.28
C VAL A 151 9.05 -0.76 -11.07
N LEU A 152 9.08 -1.15 -12.35
CA LEU A 152 10.27 -0.94 -13.20
C LEU A 152 10.67 0.53 -13.28
N PHE A 153 9.70 1.43 -13.46
CA PHE A 153 9.97 2.87 -13.55
C PHE A 153 10.46 3.45 -12.23
N MET A 154 9.89 3.02 -11.09
CA MET A 154 10.32 3.46 -9.77
C MET A 154 11.75 2.99 -9.46
N GLU A 155 12.10 1.76 -9.81
CA GLU A 155 13.46 1.23 -9.67
C GLU A 155 14.44 1.96 -10.62
N GLU A 156 14.05 2.30 -11.86
CA GLU A 156 14.86 3.11 -12.78
C GLU A 156 15.12 4.53 -12.24
N LYS A 157 14.16 5.09 -11.50
CA LYS A 157 14.29 6.39 -10.84
C LYS A 157 15.08 6.33 -9.53
N GLU A 158 15.50 5.15 -9.10
CA GLU A 158 16.24 4.92 -7.85
C GLU A 158 15.52 5.51 -6.62
N VAL A 159 14.18 5.49 -6.60
CA VAL A 159 13.37 5.99 -5.47
C VAL A 159 13.05 4.87 -4.49
N THR A 160 12.97 5.19 -3.21
CA THR A 160 12.47 4.28 -2.17
C THR A 160 10.94 4.31 -2.19
N PHE A 161 10.29 3.15 -2.33
CA PHE A 161 8.84 3.11 -2.46
C PHE A 161 8.19 1.85 -1.89
N VAL A 162 6.89 1.98 -1.63
CA VAL A 162 5.96 0.90 -1.34
C VAL A 162 4.75 1.06 -2.25
N LEU A 163 4.26 -0.06 -2.77
CA LEU A 163 3.08 -0.13 -3.64
C LEU A 163 2.16 -1.21 -3.12
N ALA A 164 0.86 -0.95 -3.09
CA ALA A 164 -0.16 -1.99 -2.96
C ALA A 164 -1.13 -1.95 -4.14
N SER A 165 -1.61 -3.11 -4.58
CA SER A 165 -2.80 -3.16 -5.42
C SER A 165 -4.05 -3.00 -4.56
N ASP A 166 -4.90 -2.04 -4.91
CA ASP A 166 -6.28 -2.01 -4.40
C ASP A 166 -7.06 -3.14 -5.08
N GLY A 167 -7.78 -3.92 -4.29
CA GLY A 167 -8.43 -5.16 -4.72
C GLY A 167 -9.85 -5.06 -5.23
N SER A 168 -10.41 -3.86 -5.31
CA SER A 168 -11.76 -3.61 -5.80
C SER A 168 -11.85 -3.61 -7.34
N GLY A 169 -10.74 -3.36 -8.04
CA GLY A 169 -10.71 -3.35 -9.51
C GLY A 169 -10.63 -4.72 -10.17
N GLU A 170 -11.23 -4.84 -11.36
CA GLU A 170 -11.15 -6.03 -12.20
C GLU A 170 -9.69 -6.38 -12.54
N GLY A 171 -9.27 -7.61 -12.22
CA GLY A 171 -7.90 -8.07 -12.41
C GLY A 171 -6.95 -7.78 -11.24
N SER A 172 -7.45 -7.23 -10.13
CA SER A 172 -6.67 -7.10 -8.91
C SER A 172 -6.58 -8.42 -8.13
N TYR A 173 -5.43 -8.65 -7.51
CA TYR A 173 -5.09 -9.94 -6.87
C TYR A 173 -4.40 -9.79 -5.50
N GLY A 174 -4.35 -8.57 -4.95
CA GLY A 174 -3.79 -8.32 -3.62
C GLY A 174 -2.28 -8.54 -3.57
N ILE A 175 -1.52 -7.47 -3.76
CA ILE A 175 -0.05 -7.47 -3.62
C ILE A 175 0.39 -6.27 -2.81
N VAL A 176 1.45 -6.46 -2.03
CA VAL A 176 2.27 -5.37 -1.53
C VAL A 176 3.71 -5.57 -2.00
N TYR A 177 4.30 -4.53 -2.56
CA TYR A 177 5.67 -4.48 -3.08
C TYR A 177 6.44 -3.37 -2.38
N THR A 178 7.71 -3.62 -2.08
CA THR A 178 8.63 -2.60 -1.58
C THR A 178 9.92 -2.56 -2.41
N SER A 179 10.51 -1.36 -2.57
CA SER A 179 11.82 -1.19 -3.21
C SER A 179 12.87 -2.13 -2.61
N GLY A 180 13.82 -2.60 -3.43
CA GLY A 180 14.77 -3.63 -3.01
C GLY A 180 14.22 -5.06 -3.11
N GLN A 181 13.22 -5.27 -3.97
CA GLN A 181 12.71 -6.58 -4.41
C GLN A 181 12.12 -7.45 -3.29
N LYS A 182 11.33 -6.88 -2.39
CA LYS A 182 10.48 -7.65 -1.48
C LYS A 182 9.02 -7.49 -1.89
N TRP A 183 8.31 -8.60 -2.04
CA TRP A 183 6.88 -8.58 -2.33
C TRP A 183 6.15 -9.72 -1.63
N CYS A 184 4.87 -9.50 -1.36
CA CYS A 184 3.95 -10.51 -0.84
C CYS A 184 2.66 -10.52 -1.66
N PHE A 185 2.30 -11.71 -2.14
CA PHE A 185 1.00 -11.97 -2.74
C PHE A 185 0.04 -12.50 -1.67
N LEU A 186 -1.22 -12.09 -1.75
CA LEU A 186 -2.29 -12.54 -0.86
C LEU A 186 -3.04 -13.71 -1.50
#